data_AF-M1BTG3-F1
#
_entry.id   AF-M1BTG3-F1
#
_cell.length_a   1.000
_cell.length_b   1.000
_cell.length_c   1.000
_cell.angle_alpha   90.00
_cell.angle_beta   90.00
_cell.angle_gamma   90.00
#
_symmetry.space_group_name_H-M   'P 1'
#
loop_
_entity.id
_entity.type
_entity.pdbx_description
1 polymer ?
#
loop_
_entity_poly.entity_id
_entity_poly.type
_entity_poly.pdbx_seq_one_letter_code
_entity_poly.pdbx_strand_id
1 'polypeptide(L)' 'MVSPTVYARRCLCYLMSDLPQEALGDAMQAQVVFPEWPTAFYLQAAGLFVLGIENDAQEALKEATKLEAKRNKN' A
#
# COMPACT_ATOMS: atom_id res chain seq x y z
N MET A 1 -8.80 -18.09 0.00
CA MET A 1 -8.59 -16.62 0.13
C MET A 1 -7.09 -16.39 0.26
N VAL A 2 -6.47 -15.57 -0.58
CA VAL A 2 -5.02 -15.28 -0.52
C VAL A 2 -4.76 -14.30 0.62
N SER A 3 -3.73 -14.55 1.44
CA SER A 3 -3.40 -13.69 2.59
C SER A 3 -2.99 -12.27 2.13
N PRO A 4 -3.40 -11.20 2.82
CA PRO A 4 -2.98 -9.84 2.50
C PRO A 4 -1.46 -9.68 2.56
N THR A 5 -0.78 -10.48 3.38
CA THR A 5 0.70 -10.48 3.47
C THR A 5 1.39 -10.99 2.20
N VAL A 6 0.75 -11.85 1.41
CA VAL A 6 1.30 -12.32 0.13
C VAL A 6 1.30 -11.18 -0.88
N TYR A 7 0.18 -10.44 -0.98
CA TYR A 7 0.08 -9.26 -1.83
C TYR A 7 1.09 -8.18 -1.42
N ALA A 8 1.22 -7.87 -0.12
CA ALA A 8 2.16 -6.86 0.34
C ALA A 8 3.63 -7.21 0.03
N ARG A 9 4.03 -8.48 0.20
CA ARG A 9 5.40 -8.93 -0.10
C ARG A 9 5.68 -8.89 -1.60
N ARG A 10 4.73 -9.34 -2.41
CA ARG A 10 4.86 -9.33 -3.87
C ARG A 10 4.86 -7.91 -4.44
N CYS A 11 4.04 -7.01 -3.87
CA CYS A 11 4.09 -5.58 -4.14
C CYS A 11 5.50 -5.02 -3.96
N LEU A 12 6.15 -5.30 -2.82
CA LEU A 12 7.52 -4.85 -2.57
C LEU A 12 8.51 -5.41 -3.61
N CYS A 13 8.40 -6.69 -3.98
CA CYS A 13 9.23 -7.28 -5.03
C CYS A 13 9.03 -6.57 -6.38
N TYR A 14 7.80 -6.21 -6.74
CA TYR A 14 7.51 -5.46 -7.96
C TYR A 14 8.10 -4.05 -7.93
N LEU A 15 8.01 -3.33 -6.80
CA LEU A 15 8.66 -2.01 -6.64
C LEU A 15 10.17 -2.10 -6.83
N MET A 16 10.82 -3.14 -6.31
CA MET A 16 12.26 -3.36 -6.46
C MET A 16 12.68 -3.85 -7.86
N SER A 17 11.71 -4.26 -8.68
CA SER A 17 11.94 -4.77 -10.04
C SER A 17 11.48 -3.80 -11.12
N ASP A 18 11.28 -2.52 -10.78
CA ASP A 18 10.79 -1.48 -11.68
C ASP A 18 9.41 -1.79 -12.31
N LEU A 19 8.53 -2.48 -11.57
CA LEU A 19 7.16 -2.83 -11.96
C LEU A 19 6.12 -2.12 -11.06
N PRO A 20 6.04 -0.78 -11.10
CA PRO A 20 5.23 -0.04 -10.14
C PRO A 20 3.71 -0.17 -10.34
N GLN A 21 3.24 -0.50 -11.55
CA GLN A 21 1.80 -0.70 -11.81
C GLN A 21 1.29 -2.00 -11.18
N GLU A 22 2.07 -3.08 -11.33
CA GLU A 22 1.82 -4.37 -10.70
C GLU A 22 1.91 -4.26 -9.18
N ALA A 23 2.90 -3.49 -8.69
CA ALA A 23 3.01 -3.19 -7.27
C ALA A 23 1.77 -2.49 -6.73
N LEU A 24 1.27 -1.45 -7.42
CA LEU A 24 0.06 -0.74 -7.01
C LEU A 24 -1.15 -1.68 -7.01
N GLY A 25 -1.31 -2.52 -8.03
CA GLY A 25 -2.35 -3.53 -8.09
C GLY A 25 -2.35 -4.47 -6.87
N ASP A 26 -1.18 -4.96 -6.47
CA ASP A 26 -1.04 -5.80 -5.28
C ASP A 26 -1.32 -5.03 -3.98
N ALA A 27 -0.88 -3.78 -3.87
CA ALA A 27 -1.16 -2.95 -2.70
C ALA A 27 -2.67 -2.68 -2.55
N MET A 28 -3.39 -2.50 -3.66
CA MET A 28 -4.86 -2.39 -3.67
C MET A 28 -5.53 -3.71 -3.27
N GLN A 29 -5.06 -4.86 -3.78
CA GLN A 29 -5.58 -6.17 -3.35
C GLN A 29 -5.35 -6.43 -1.85
N ALA A 30 -4.17 -6.05 -1.32
CA ALA A 30 -3.88 -6.14 0.12
C ALA A 30 -4.88 -5.32 0.95
N GLN A 31 -5.22 -4.11 0.49
CA GLN A 31 -6.19 -3.24 1.14
C GLN A 31 -7.63 -3.78 1.03
N VAL A 32 -8.03 -4.36 -0.10
CA VAL A 32 -9.35 -5.02 -0.23
C VAL A 32 -9.48 -6.18 0.75
N VAL A 33 -8.43 -6.99 0.92
CA VAL A 33 -8.45 -8.13 1.84
C VAL A 33 -8.37 -7.71 3.30
N PHE A 34 -7.62 -6.64 3.62
CA PHE A 34 -7.53 -6.11 4.98
C PHE A 34 -7.61 -4.56 5.01
N PRO A 35 -8.82 -3.99 5.08
CA PRO A 35 -9.06 -2.55 4.88
C PRO A 35 -8.43 -1.62 5.92
N GLU A 36 -8.27 -2.05 7.17
CA GLU A 36 -7.67 -1.24 8.23
C GLU A 36 -6.16 -1.50 8.40
N TRP A 37 -5.47 -1.89 7.33
CA TRP A 37 -4.03 -2.19 7.38
C TRP A 37 -3.17 -1.01 6.91
N PRO A 38 -2.45 -0.31 7.80
CA PRO A 38 -1.62 0.84 7.40
C PRO A 38 -0.60 0.50 6.32
N THR A 39 -0.01 -0.70 6.39
CA THR A 39 1.02 -1.16 5.45
C THR A 39 0.51 -1.23 4.01
N ALA A 40 -0.77 -1.59 3.78
CA ALA A 40 -1.32 -1.62 2.42
C ALA A 40 -1.37 -0.21 1.81
N PHE A 41 -1.79 0.79 2.59
CA PHE A 41 -1.81 2.18 2.16
C PHE A 41 -0.40 2.78 1.98
N TYR A 42 0.56 2.43 2.84
CA TYR A 42 1.96 2.82 2.65
C TYR A 42 2.54 2.27 1.34
N LEU A 43 2.20 1.03 0.97
CA LEU A 43 2.62 0.43 -0.29
C LEU A 43 1.93 1.05 -1.51
N GLN A 44 0.65 1.44 -1.39
CA GLN A 44 -0.04 2.21 -2.44
C GLN A 44 0.66 3.55 -2.65
N ALA A 45 0.95 4.29 -1.57
CA ALA A 45 1.67 5.56 -1.65
C ALA A 45 3.03 5.39 -2.32
N ALA A 46 3.80 4.37 -1.95
CA ALA A 46 5.10 4.08 -2.58
C ALA A 46 4.97 3.83 -4.09
N GLY A 47 4.02 2.99 -4.51
CA GLY A 47 3.78 2.74 -5.94
C GLY A 47 3.34 4.00 -6.71
N LEU A 48 2.44 4.80 -6.12
CA LEU A 48 1.95 6.02 -6.72
C LEU A 48 3.05 7.09 -6.86
N PHE A 49 3.94 7.22 -5.88
CA PHE A 49 5.12 8.10 -6.00
C PHE A 49 6.04 7.68 -7.14
N VAL A 50 6.31 6.38 -7.29
CA VAL A 50 7.14 5.87 -8.41
C VAL A 50 6.46 6.13 -9.76
N LEU A 51 5.14 6.07 -9.82
CA LEU A 51 4.35 6.39 -11.03
C LEU A 51 4.19 7.89 -11.31
N GLY A 52 4.64 8.78 -10.41
CA GLY A 52 4.48 10.23 -10.53
C GLY A 52 3.06 10.74 -10.26
N ILE A 53 2.22 9.94 -9.60
CA ILE A 53 0.84 10.28 -9.25
C ILE A 53 0.81 10.85 -7.82
N GLU A 54 1.38 12.04 -7.65
CA GLU A 54 1.70 12.59 -6.32
C GLU A 54 0.48 12.87 -5.43
N ASN A 55 -0.63 13.36 -6.00
CA ASN A 55 -1.83 13.70 -5.24
C ASN A 55 -2.41 12.46 -4.53
N ASP A 56 -2.60 11.38 -5.28
CA ASP A 56 -3.14 10.12 -4.76
C ASP A 56 -2.13 9.48 -3.81
N ALA A 57 -0.82 9.61 -4.07
CA ALA A 57 0.21 9.11 -3.17
C ALA A 57 0.15 9.80 -1.80
N GLN A 58 -0.03 11.11 -1.77
CA GLN A 58 -0.17 11.88 -0.53
C GLN A 58 -1.46 11.54 0.22
N GLU A 59 -2.56 11.29 -0.49
CA GLU A 59 -3.82 10.85 0.12
C GLU A 59 -3.67 9.47 0.77
N ALA A 60 -3.08 8.51 0.05
CA ALA A 60 -2.79 7.19 0.59
C ALA A 60 -1.88 7.26 1.82
N LEU A 61 -0.87 8.13 1.81
CA LEU A 61 0.03 8.33 2.95
C LEU A 61 -0.70 8.93 4.18
N LYS A 62 -1.63 9.86 3.97
CA LYS A 62 -2.47 10.42 5.04
C LYS A 62 -3.35 9.36 5.68
N GLU A 63 -3.99 8.50 4.89
CA GLU A 63 -4.82 7.41 5.45
C GLU A 63 -3.95 6.35 6.15
N ALA A 64 -2.77 6.02 5.62
CA ALA A 64 -1.83 5.11 6.28
C ALA A 64 -1.44 5.59 7.68
N THR A 65 -1.02 6.86 7.80
CA THR A 65 -0.59 7.46 9.08
C THR A 65 -1.75 7.57 10.09
N LYS A 66 -2.96 7.88 9.62
CA LYS A 66 -4.17 7.90 10.44
C LYS A 66 -4.53 6.52 11.01
N LEU A 67 -4.47 5.47 10.19
CA LEU A 67 -4.71 4.09 10.64
C LEU A 67 -3.63 3.62 11.61
N GLU A 68 -2.37 3.95 11.36
CA GLU A 68 -1.26 3.61 12.27
C GLU A 68 -1.40 4.32 13.62
N ALA A 69 -1.74 5.60 13.62
CA ALA A 69 -2.02 6.35 14.84
C ALA A 69 -3.22 5.76 15.62
N LYS A 70 -4.26 5.29 14.93
CA LYS A 70 -5.38 4.57 15.57
C LYS A 70 -4.91 3.25 16.20
N ARG A 71 -4.05 2.48 15.50
CA ARG A 71 -3.52 1.21 16.00
C ARG A 71 -2.64 1.38 17.25
N ASN A 72 -1.82 2.42 17.29
CA ASN A 72 -0.87 2.66 18.37
C ASN A 72 -1.48 3.32 19.62
N LYS A 73 -2.74 3.76 19.54
CA LYS A 73 -3.49 4.32 20.69
C LYS A 73 -4.18 3.25 21.55
N ASN A 74 -4.19 2.00 21.09
CA ASN A 74 -4.72 0.84 21.80
C ASN A 74 -3.58 0.02 22.40
#